data_AF-A0A847AVA8-F1
#
_entry.id   AF-A0A847AVA8-F1
#
_cell.length_a   1.000
_cell.length_b   1.000
_cell.length_c   1.000
_cell.angle_alpha   90.00
_cell.angle_beta   90.00
_cell.angle_gamma   90.00
#
_symmetry.space_group_name_H-M   'P 1'
#
loop_
_entity.id
_entity.type
_entity.pdbx_description
1 polymer ?
#
loop_
_entity_poly.entity_id
_entity_poly.type
_entity_poly.pdbx_seq_one_letter_code
_entity_poly.pdbx_strand_id
1 'polypeptide(L)'
;VIAAIFTLTGFSFFGKTIFNILPTYLGGFIYYKFHKISYREIFVTIMFSTCLSPSVSQIAFSSGLPIYSGVLIGFIFGIIGIFIIVPLSQNMAKLHNGYNLYNIGFTAGFIGILINSLLKSFGVNINPQLILSVKYHIFFRNFLFLYFILLIIIGYYKNQKSFKGYGRIFKYSGKLKTDYTELIGYGLTFINMGIMGLICMFFVFFTSGVFNGPIIGGILTVVGFSAFGNHPSNSIPIMVGVFFGGVFKVWDIQSTPAIIAGIFGTTLAPIAGSYGFYAGVLAGFLHLSVVMNIGWVHGGTNLYNNGFSGGLVASILFPLFESLRKK
;
A
#
# COMPACT_ATOMS: atom_id res chain seq x y z
N VAL A 1 -13.91 1.44 0.16
CA VAL A 1 -13.99 0.80 -1.17
C VAL A 1 -13.16 1.54 -2.22
N ILE A 2 -13.27 2.88 -2.33
CA ILE A 2 -12.47 3.70 -3.27
C ILE A 2 -10.97 3.35 -3.21
N ALA A 3 -10.39 3.37 -2.00
CA ALA A 3 -8.98 3.00 -1.79
C ALA A 3 -8.63 1.62 -2.36
N ALA A 4 -9.50 0.61 -2.18
CA ALA A 4 -9.27 -0.73 -2.68
C ALA A 4 -9.29 -0.77 -4.22
N ILE A 5 -10.27 -0.14 -4.86
CA ILE A 5 -10.38 -0.13 -6.34
C ILE A 5 -9.10 0.47 -6.95
N PHE A 6 -8.71 1.67 -6.51
CA PHE A 6 -7.53 2.35 -7.02
C PHE A 6 -6.24 1.55 -6.77
N THR A 7 -6.11 0.97 -5.57
CA THR A 7 -4.96 0.10 -5.25
C THR A 7 -4.94 -1.12 -6.17
N LEU A 8 -6.06 -1.83 -6.35
CA LEU A 8 -6.10 -3.03 -7.19
C LEU A 8 -5.83 -2.71 -8.66
N THR A 9 -6.39 -1.61 -9.17
CA THR A 9 -6.07 -1.10 -10.52
C THR A 9 -4.57 -0.83 -10.65
N GLY A 10 -3.97 -0.14 -9.68
CA GLY A 10 -2.53 0.10 -9.68
C GLY A 10 -1.68 -1.17 -9.62
N PHE A 11 -2.07 -2.14 -8.79
CA PHE A 11 -1.36 -3.40 -8.64
C PHE A 11 -1.62 -4.41 -9.76
N SER A 12 -2.51 -4.12 -10.72
CA SER A 12 -2.59 -4.89 -11.96
C SER A 12 -1.29 -4.83 -12.76
N PHE A 13 -0.49 -3.76 -12.57
CA PHE A 13 0.85 -3.62 -13.17
C PHE A 13 1.97 -4.36 -12.40
N PHE A 14 1.65 -5.08 -11.32
CA PHE A 14 2.61 -5.79 -10.46
C PHE A 14 2.58 -7.32 -10.64
N GLY A 15 2.15 -7.81 -11.80
CA GLY A 15 2.13 -9.25 -12.10
C GLY A 15 0.96 -10.02 -11.47
N LYS A 16 -0.10 -9.32 -11.07
CA LYS A 16 -1.38 -9.96 -10.73
C LYS A 16 -2.04 -10.48 -12.01
N THR A 17 -2.43 -11.74 -12.01
CA THR A 17 -3.16 -12.40 -13.10
C THR A 17 -4.45 -12.99 -12.56
N ILE A 18 -5.40 -13.30 -13.44
CA ILE A 18 -6.64 -13.98 -13.04
C ILE A 18 -6.32 -15.29 -12.30
N PHE A 19 -5.32 -16.03 -12.79
CA PHE A 19 -4.86 -17.28 -12.18
C PHE A 19 -4.46 -17.10 -10.72
N ASN A 20 -3.60 -16.12 -10.42
CA ASN A 20 -2.99 -16.03 -9.09
C ASN A 20 -3.82 -15.27 -8.05
N ILE A 21 -4.81 -14.48 -8.48
CA ILE A 21 -5.77 -13.83 -7.57
C ILE A 21 -6.99 -14.69 -7.28
N LEU A 22 -7.38 -15.62 -8.16
CA LEU A 22 -8.62 -16.40 -8.01
C LEU A 22 -8.69 -17.21 -6.69
N PRO A 23 -7.63 -17.90 -6.24
CA PRO A 23 -7.64 -18.60 -4.95
C PRO A 23 -7.96 -17.70 -3.76
N THR A 24 -7.57 -16.42 -3.84
CA THR A 24 -7.85 -15.42 -2.80
C THR A 24 -9.34 -15.15 -2.68
N TYR A 25 -10.05 -14.99 -3.80
CA TYR A 25 -11.50 -14.79 -3.79
C TYR A 25 -12.26 -16.05 -3.39
N LEU A 26 -11.81 -17.22 -3.85
CA LEU A 26 -12.38 -18.51 -3.45
C LEU A 26 -12.22 -18.73 -1.94
N GLY A 27 -11.05 -18.46 -1.37
CA GLY A 27 -10.84 -18.54 0.08
C GLY A 27 -11.75 -17.60 0.86
N GLY A 28 -11.97 -16.39 0.35
CA GLY A 28 -12.93 -15.44 0.94
C GLY A 28 -14.38 -15.95 0.90
N PHE A 29 -14.78 -16.58 -0.20
CA PHE A 29 -16.08 -17.21 -0.35
C PHE A 29 -16.29 -18.36 0.65
N ILE A 30 -15.29 -19.21 0.85
CA ILE A 30 -15.37 -20.30 1.84
C ILE A 30 -15.38 -19.72 3.26
N TYR A 31 -14.57 -18.69 3.54
CA TYR A 31 -14.47 -18.07 4.86
C TYR A 31 -15.82 -17.48 5.34
N TYR A 32 -16.51 -16.69 4.51
CA TYR A 32 -17.78 -16.09 4.96
C TYR A 32 -18.86 -17.16 5.20
N LYS A 33 -18.89 -18.23 4.39
CA LYS A 33 -19.81 -19.36 4.58
C LYS A 33 -19.52 -20.09 5.88
N PHE A 34 -18.24 -20.38 6.14
CA PHE A 34 -17.80 -21.10 7.34
C PHE A 34 -18.15 -20.32 8.62
N HIS A 35 -17.87 -19.01 8.63
CA HIS A 35 -18.13 -18.15 9.80
C HIS A 35 -19.56 -17.60 9.87
N LYS A 36 -20.41 -17.87 8.86
CA LYS A 36 -21.81 -17.37 8.78
C LYS A 36 -21.91 -15.84 8.92
N ILE A 37 -20.96 -15.11 8.35
CA ILE A 37 -20.92 -13.64 8.34
C ILE A 37 -21.29 -13.08 6.97
N SER A 38 -21.55 -11.77 6.87
CA SER A 38 -21.82 -11.16 5.57
C SER A 38 -20.54 -11.03 4.75
N TYR A 39 -20.60 -11.40 3.47
CA TYR A 39 -19.48 -11.21 2.55
C TYR A 39 -19.03 -9.74 2.45
N ARG A 40 -19.95 -8.79 2.66
CA ARG A 40 -19.67 -7.35 2.67
C ARG A 40 -18.65 -6.96 3.74
N GLU A 41 -18.63 -7.66 4.88
CA GLU A 41 -17.73 -7.36 6.00
C GLU A 41 -16.26 -7.61 5.65
N ILE A 42 -16.00 -8.65 4.86
CA ILE A 42 -14.64 -9.08 4.49
C ILE A 42 -14.25 -8.69 3.07
N PHE A 43 -15.16 -8.14 2.27
CA PHE A 43 -14.94 -7.87 0.86
C PHE A 43 -13.70 -7.01 0.59
N VAL A 44 -13.55 -5.91 1.33
CA VAL A 44 -12.39 -5.00 1.18
C VAL A 44 -11.09 -5.68 1.60
N THR A 45 -11.14 -6.50 2.65
CA THR A 45 -10.00 -7.31 3.10
C THR A 45 -9.57 -8.30 2.02
N ILE A 46 -10.52 -9.01 1.40
CA ILE A 46 -10.27 -9.94 0.29
C ILE A 46 -9.64 -9.20 -0.89
N MET A 47 -10.19 -8.06 -1.30
CA MET A 47 -9.62 -7.27 -2.39
C MET A 47 -8.14 -6.95 -2.12
N PHE A 48 -7.82 -6.43 -0.94
CA PHE A 48 -6.43 -6.10 -0.60
C PHE A 48 -5.54 -7.32 -0.44
N SER A 49 -6.05 -8.45 0.06
CA SER A 49 -5.27 -9.67 0.28
C SER A 49 -4.71 -10.31 -0.99
N THR A 50 -5.22 -9.94 -2.17
CA THR A 50 -4.64 -10.31 -3.48
C THR A 50 -3.17 -9.88 -3.63
N CYS A 51 -2.63 -9.06 -2.73
CA CYS A 51 -1.20 -8.78 -2.64
C CYS A 51 -0.31 -10.01 -2.39
N LEU A 52 -0.88 -11.11 -1.85
CA LEU A 52 -0.21 -12.38 -1.68
C LEU A 52 -0.25 -13.27 -2.92
N SER A 53 -0.89 -12.84 -4.00
CA SER A 53 -0.97 -13.63 -5.25
C SER A 53 0.39 -14.11 -5.82
N PRO A 54 1.54 -13.41 -5.65
CA PRO A 54 2.81 -14.00 -6.07
C PRO A 54 3.12 -15.33 -5.38
N SER A 55 2.69 -15.57 -4.14
CA SER A 55 2.93 -16.85 -3.47
C SER A 55 2.26 -18.00 -4.23
N VAL A 56 1.06 -17.80 -4.77
CA VAL A 56 0.35 -18.78 -5.61
C VAL A 56 1.17 -19.11 -6.84
N SER A 57 1.61 -18.10 -7.59
CA SER A 57 2.42 -18.30 -8.81
C SER A 57 3.78 -18.94 -8.51
N GLN A 58 4.46 -18.51 -7.45
CA GLN A 58 5.78 -19.03 -7.07
C GLN A 58 5.70 -20.49 -6.66
N ILE A 59 4.69 -20.88 -5.88
CA ILE A 59 4.47 -22.28 -5.51
C ILE A 59 4.05 -23.10 -6.75
N ALA A 60 3.21 -22.54 -7.61
CA ALA A 60 2.70 -23.23 -8.79
C ALA A 60 3.77 -23.53 -9.84
N PHE A 61 4.67 -22.57 -10.10
CA PHE A 61 5.54 -22.61 -11.28
C PHE A 61 7.03 -22.54 -10.96
N SER A 62 7.41 -22.21 -9.73
CA SER A 62 8.82 -21.93 -9.36
C SER A 62 9.30 -22.72 -8.15
N SER A 63 8.48 -23.64 -7.63
CA SER A 63 8.82 -24.48 -6.48
C SER A 63 9.66 -25.72 -6.81
N GLY A 64 9.83 -26.05 -8.10
CA GLY A 64 10.45 -27.29 -8.56
C GLY A 64 9.52 -28.52 -8.49
N LEU A 65 8.28 -28.35 -8.05
CA LEU A 65 7.27 -29.42 -8.06
C LEU A 65 6.75 -29.71 -9.47
N PRO A 66 6.28 -30.94 -9.75
CA PRO A 66 5.53 -31.23 -10.96
C PRO A 66 4.36 -30.26 -11.16
N ILE A 67 4.09 -29.85 -12.41
CA ILE A 67 3.16 -28.76 -12.72
C ILE A 67 1.77 -28.93 -12.07
N TYR A 68 1.21 -30.15 -12.10
CA TYR A 68 -0.13 -30.41 -11.54
C TYR A 68 -0.15 -30.30 -10.02
N SER A 69 0.87 -30.82 -9.33
CA SER A 69 0.95 -30.73 -7.87
C SER A 69 1.30 -29.31 -7.42
N GLY A 70 2.21 -28.63 -8.12
CA GLY A 70 2.53 -27.23 -7.88
C GLY A 70 1.30 -26.34 -7.97
N VAL A 71 0.54 -26.43 -9.08
CA VAL A 71 -0.70 -25.64 -9.27
C VAL A 71 -1.72 -25.92 -8.16
N LEU A 72 -1.95 -27.20 -7.83
CA LEU A 72 -2.88 -27.57 -6.77
C LEU A 72 -2.47 -26.99 -5.40
N ILE A 73 -1.20 -27.16 -5.03
CA ILE A 73 -0.66 -26.67 -3.75
C ILE A 73 -0.70 -25.14 -3.71
N GLY A 74 -0.33 -24.46 -4.81
CA GLY A 74 -0.41 -23.00 -4.91
C GLY A 74 -1.84 -22.48 -4.68
N PHE A 75 -2.85 -23.15 -5.24
CA PHE A 75 -4.26 -22.82 -5.02
C PHE A 75 -4.67 -23.03 -3.56
N ILE A 76 -4.29 -24.16 -2.95
CA ILE A 76 -4.56 -24.45 -1.54
C ILE A 76 -3.94 -23.38 -0.64
N PHE A 77 -2.69 -23.00 -0.87
CA PHE A 77 -2.01 -21.93 -0.12
C PHE A 77 -2.71 -20.58 -0.28
N GLY A 78 -3.14 -20.23 -1.50
CA GLY A 78 -3.88 -19.00 -1.74
C GLY A 78 -5.22 -18.95 -0.99
N ILE A 79 -5.94 -20.08 -0.91
CA ILE A 79 -7.18 -20.21 -0.15
C ILE A 79 -6.90 -20.10 1.36
N ILE A 80 -5.94 -20.86 1.88
CA ILE A 80 -5.58 -20.85 3.31
C ILE A 80 -5.07 -19.47 3.76
N GLY A 81 -4.28 -18.80 2.92
CA GLY A 81 -3.78 -17.46 3.21
C GLY A 81 -4.90 -16.48 3.57
N ILE A 82 -6.09 -16.65 2.99
CA ILE A 82 -7.25 -15.81 3.30
C ILE A 82 -7.89 -16.14 4.63
N PHE A 83 -7.99 -17.42 4.96
CA PHE A 83 -8.48 -17.84 6.28
C PHE A 83 -7.65 -17.26 7.40
N ILE A 84 -6.34 -17.09 7.16
CA ILE A 84 -5.42 -16.50 8.13
C ILE A 84 -5.50 -14.96 8.11
N ILE A 85 -5.55 -14.33 6.94
CA ILE A 85 -5.42 -12.87 6.83
C ILE A 85 -6.57 -12.10 7.48
N VAL A 86 -7.80 -12.63 7.41
CA VAL A 86 -8.98 -11.94 7.95
C VAL A 86 -8.87 -11.72 9.47
N PRO A 87 -8.73 -12.77 10.31
CA PRO A 87 -8.58 -12.60 11.75
C PRO A 87 -7.25 -11.93 12.11
N LEU A 88 -6.16 -12.24 11.40
CA LEU A 88 -4.85 -11.68 11.69
C LEU A 88 -4.84 -10.16 11.49
N SER A 89 -5.54 -9.65 10.47
CA SER A 89 -5.58 -8.21 10.19
C SER A 89 -6.19 -7.38 11.31
N GLN A 90 -7.15 -7.94 12.05
CA GLN A 90 -7.76 -7.28 13.19
C GLN A 90 -6.78 -7.17 14.37
N ASN A 91 -5.96 -8.20 14.59
CA ASN A 91 -4.93 -8.17 15.62
C ASN A 91 -3.78 -7.21 15.24
N MET A 92 -3.33 -7.28 13.98
CA MET A 92 -2.24 -6.44 13.46
C MET A 92 -2.58 -4.94 13.52
N ALA A 93 -3.85 -4.57 13.31
CA ALA A 93 -4.31 -3.19 13.43
C ALA A 93 -4.08 -2.57 14.82
N LYS A 94 -4.09 -3.40 15.88
CA LYS A 94 -3.86 -2.97 17.26
C LYS A 94 -2.40 -2.57 17.50
N LEU A 95 -1.46 -3.29 16.88
CA LEU A 95 -0.01 -3.08 17.07
C LEU A 95 0.46 -1.69 16.62
N HIS A 96 -0.21 -1.10 15.64
CA HIS A 96 0.12 0.23 15.15
C HIS A 96 -0.98 1.25 15.48
N ASN A 97 -2.03 0.86 16.22
CA ASN A 97 -3.13 1.72 16.66
C ASN A 97 -3.64 2.68 15.56
N GLY A 98 -3.86 2.19 14.34
CA GLY A 98 -4.34 3.00 13.20
C GLY A 98 -3.32 3.93 12.53
N TYR A 99 -2.05 3.90 12.94
CA TYR A 99 -0.98 4.74 12.36
C TYR A 99 -0.36 4.23 11.05
N ASN A 100 -0.83 3.10 10.55
CA ASN A 100 -0.50 2.54 9.24
C ASN A 100 -1.81 2.38 8.45
N LEU A 101 -1.95 3.10 7.34
CA LEU A 101 -3.14 3.02 6.51
C LEU A 101 -3.24 1.68 5.78
N TYR A 102 -2.11 1.03 5.49
CA TYR A 102 -2.05 -0.20 4.68
C TYR A 102 -1.96 -1.45 5.58
N ASN A 103 -2.87 -1.55 6.56
CA ASN A 103 -2.88 -2.65 7.53
C ASN A 103 -2.92 -4.05 6.90
N ILE A 104 -3.61 -4.22 5.75
CA ILE A 104 -3.61 -5.51 5.04
C ILE A 104 -2.22 -5.83 4.48
N GLY A 105 -1.46 -4.83 4.01
CA GLY A 105 -0.07 -5.03 3.60
C GLY A 105 0.82 -5.43 4.77
N PHE A 106 0.58 -4.87 5.96
CA PHE A 106 1.24 -5.28 7.20
C PHE A 106 0.95 -6.73 7.59
N THR A 107 -0.31 -7.09 7.55
CA THR A 107 -0.77 -8.45 7.82
C THR A 107 -0.20 -9.45 6.81
N ALA A 108 -0.25 -9.11 5.52
CA ALA A 108 0.30 -9.92 4.43
C ALA A 108 1.82 -10.10 4.55
N GLY A 109 2.54 -9.12 5.12
CA GLY A 109 3.97 -9.25 5.38
C GLY A 109 4.29 -10.41 6.31
N PHE A 110 3.59 -10.53 7.45
CA PHE A 110 3.75 -11.66 8.36
C PHE A 110 3.39 -13.00 7.72
N ILE A 111 2.32 -13.05 6.92
CA ILE A 111 1.94 -14.25 6.18
C ILE A 111 3.02 -14.60 5.14
N GLY A 112 3.57 -13.60 4.44
CA GLY A 112 4.65 -13.78 3.47
C GLY A 112 5.93 -14.30 4.13
N ILE A 113 6.27 -13.84 5.34
CA ILE A 113 7.36 -14.41 6.14
C ILE A 113 7.09 -15.87 6.45
N LEU A 114 5.90 -16.21 6.92
CA LEU A 114 5.53 -17.60 7.22
C LEU A 114 5.65 -18.49 5.98
N ILE A 115 5.09 -18.05 4.85
CA ILE A 115 5.17 -18.79 3.57
C ILE A 115 6.62 -18.96 3.14
N ASN A 116 7.41 -17.88 3.13
CA ASN A 116 8.81 -17.94 2.71
C ASN A 116 9.65 -18.86 3.62
N SER A 117 9.45 -18.80 4.93
CA SER A 117 10.13 -19.67 5.90
C SER A 117 9.77 -21.15 5.71
N LEU A 118 8.48 -21.45 5.48
CA LEU A 118 8.03 -22.81 5.19
C LEU A 118 8.67 -23.33 3.89
N LEU A 119 8.61 -22.56 2.80
CA LEU A 119 9.20 -22.98 1.53
C LEU A 119 10.71 -23.23 1.65
N LYS A 120 11.44 -22.33 2.32
CA LYS A 120 12.88 -22.52 2.58
C LYS A 120 13.17 -23.77 3.41
N SER A 121 12.34 -24.12 4.38
CA SER A 121 12.51 -25.35 5.17
C SER A 121 12.35 -26.64 4.34
N PHE A 122 11.67 -26.56 3.19
CA PHE A 122 11.58 -27.65 2.22
C PHE A 122 12.59 -27.53 1.07
N GLY A 123 13.59 -26.64 1.20
CA GLY A 123 14.61 -26.42 0.17
C GLY A 123 14.15 -25.58 -1.03
N VAL A 124 12.97 -24.99 -0.97
CA VAL A 124 12.41 -24.15 -2.04
C VAL A 124 12.81 -22.69 -1.81
N ASN A 125 13.67 -22.16 -2.67
CA ASN A 125 14.11 -20.77 -2.62
C ASN A 125 13.39 -19.92 -3.66
N ILE A 126 12.67 -18.89 -3.20
CA ILE A 126 12.07 -17.89 -4.08
C ILE A 126 13.09 -16.78 -4.35
N ASN A 127 13.41 -16.57 -5.62
CA ASN A 127 14.25 -15.47 -6.06
C ASN A 127 13.40 -14.24 -6.40
N PRO A 128 13.64 -13.07 -5.76
CA PRO A 128 13.00 -11.83 -6.15
C PRO A 128 13.30 -11.48 -7.61
N GLN A 129 12.31 -10.96 -8.33
CA GLN A 129 12.44 -10.52 -9.71
C GLN A 129 12.12 -9.03 -9.82
N LEU A 130 12.97 -8.27 -10.51
CA LEU A 130 12.78 -6.83 -10.76
C LEU A 130 12.77 -6.55 -12.26
N ILE A 131 11.77 -7.09 -12.95
CA ILE A 131 11.58 -6.87 -14.38
C ILE A 131 10.63 -5.67 -14.56
N LEU A 132 11.15 -4.58 -15.11
CA LEU A 132 10.43 -3.31 -15.24
C LEU A 132 10.31 -2.88 -16.71
N SER A 133 9.09 -2.58 -17.16
CA SER A 133 8.87 -1.96 -18.46
C SER A 133 8.87 -0.44 -18.34
N VAL A 134 9.67 0.22 -19.18
CA VAL A 134 9.78 1.68 -19.28
C VAL A 134 9.20 2.24 -20.58
N LYS A 135 8.73 1.36 -21.49
CA LYS A 135 8.28 1.71 -22.85
C LYS A 135 7.16 2.76 -22.88
N TYR A 136 6.27 2.73 -21.89
CA TYR A 136 5.06 3.56 -21.84
C TYR A 136 5.18 4.75 -20.89
N HIS A 137 6.40 5.12 -20.49
CA HIS A 137 6.67 6.20 -19.54
C HIS A 137 5.93 7.51 -19.89
N ILE A 138 6.14 8.02 -21.11
CA ILE A 138 5.57 9.31 -21.55
C ILE A 138 4.05 9.24 -21.60
N PHE A 139 3.50 8.12 -22.08
CA PHE A 139 2.07 7.90 -22.14
C PHE A 139 1.43 7.95 -20.75
N PHE A 140 1.94 7.16 -19.79
CA PHE A 140 1.37 7.11 -18.45
C PHE A 140 1.57 8.41 -17.68
N ARG A 141 2.70 9.10 -17.86
CA ARG A 141 2.91 10.44 -17.29
C ARG A 141 1.79 11.39 -17.72
N ASN A 142 1.57 11.52 -19.03
CA ASN A 142 0.57 12.47 -19.54
C ASN A 142 -0.86 12.03 -19.19
N PHE A 143 -1.16 10.72 -19.26
CA PHE A 143 -2.46 10.17 -18.92
C PHE A 143 -2.82 10.42 -17.44
N LEU A 144 -1.91 10.11 -16.51
CA LEU A 144 -2.15 10.33 -15.08
C LEU A 144 -2.31 11.82 -14.75
N PHE A 145 -1.50 12.69 -15.38
CA PHE A 145 -1.65 14.13 -15.22
C PHE A 145 -3.06 14.60 -15.57
N LEU A 146 -3.54 14.25 -16.77
CA LEU A 146 -4.89 14.60 -17.23
C LEU A 146 -5.97 14.00 -16.31
N TYR A 147 -5.78 12.75 -15.88
CA TYR A 147 -6.72 12.07 -15.00
C TYR A 147 -6.84 12.76 -13.63
N PHE A 148 -5.75 13.21 -13.02
CA PHE A 148 -5.80 13.90 -11.73
C PHE A 148 -6.34 15.32 -11.85
N ILE A 149 -6.06 16.02 -12.94
CA ILE A 149 -6.72 17.30 -13.24
C ILE A 149 -8.23 17.10 -13.38
N LEU A 150 -8.66 16.04 -14.06
CA LEU A 150 -10.08 15.71 -14.20
C LEU A 150 -10.74 15.43 -12.83
N LEU A 151 -10.08 14.73 -11.91
CA LEU A 151 -10.61 14.53 -10.54
C LEU A 151 -10.81 15.86 -9.80
N ILE A 152 -9.88 16.81 -9.94
CA ILE A 152 -10.01 18.14 -9.35
C ILE A 152 -11.19 18.89 -9.95
N ILE A 153 -11.33 18.86 -11.28
CA ILE A 153 -12.43 19.52 -11.99
C ILE A 153 -13.78 18.93 -11.56
N ILE A 154 -13.93 17.61 -11.54
CA ILE A 154 -15.15 16.93 -11.09
C ILE A 154 -15.46 17.30 -9.64
N GLY A 155 -14.44 17.29 -8.77
CA GLY A 155 -14.58 17.65 -7.37
C GLY A 155 -15.02 19.12 -7.17
N TYR A 156 -14.47 20.03 -7.97
CA TYR A 156 -14.83 21.45 -7.99
C TYR A 156 -16.30 21.66 -8.36
N TYR A 157 -16.78 21.02 -9.44
CA TYR A 157 -18.19 21.11 -9.83
C TYR A 157 -19.12 20.49 -8.78
N LYS A 158 -18.73 19.35 -8.19
CA LYS A 158 -19.49 18.73 -7.08
C LYS A 158 -19.50 19.58 -5.81
N ASN A 159 -18.50 20.41 -5.60
CA ASN A 159 -18.44 21.37 -4.49
C ASN A 159 -18.95 22.76 -4.89
N GLN A 160 -20.00 22.81 -5.73
CA GLN A 160 -20.67 24.06 -6.14
C GLN A 160 -19.72 25.08 -6.77
N LYS A 161 -18.75 24.62 -7.58
CA LYS A 161 -17.72 25.45 -8.20
C LYS A 161 -16.91 26.23 -7.16
N SER A 162 -16.50 25.57 -6.07
CA SER A 162 -15.71 26.19 -5.02
C SER A 162 -14.69 25.23 -4.41
N PHE A 163 -13.61 25.78 -3.84
CA PHE A 163 -12.68 25.08 -2.95
C PHE A 163 -12.99 25.33 -1.46
N LYS A 164 -14.08 26.07 -1.18
CA LYS A 164 -14.46 26.43 0.19
C LYS A 164 -14.61 25.17 1.04
N GLY A 165 -13.95 25.18 2.20
CA GLY A 165 -13.97 24.07 3.15
C GLY A 165 -12.87 23.02 2.94
N TYR A 166 -12.05 23.10 1.87
CA TYR A 166 -10.94 22.16 1.66
C TYR A 166 -9.96 22.14 2.84
N GLY A 167 -9.68 23.30 3.43
CA GLY A 167 -8.78 23.42 4.59
C GLY A 167 -9.21 22.61 5.83
N ARG A 168 -10.45 22.14 5.91
CA ARG A 168 -10.89 21.22 6.98
C ARG A 168 -10.14 19.90 6.94
N ILE A 169 -9.70 19.45 5.76
CA ILE A 169 -9.01 18.16 5.63
C ILE A 169 -7.71 18.10 6.45
N PHE A 170 -7.01 19.23 6.55
CA PHE A 170 -5.73 19.34 7.26
C PHE A 170 -5.86 19.29 8.79
N LYS A 171 -7.09 19.33 9.32
CA LYS A 171 -7.36 19.19 10.76
C LYS A 171 -7.44 17.73 11.20
N TYR A 172 -7.60 16.80 10.27
CA TYR A 172 -7.68 15.38 10.59
C TYR A 172 -6.26 14.80 10.60
N SER A 173 -5.93 13.96 11.58
CA SER A 173 -4.65 13.26 11.57
C SER A 173 -4.54 12.25 10.42
N GLY A 174 -5.68 11.76 9.91
CA GLY A 174 -5.73 10.71 8.91
C GLY A 174 -5.64 9.30 9.49
N LYS A 175 -5.60 9.15 10.82
CA LYS A 175 -5.56 7.85 11.51
C LYS A 175 -6.68 6.93 11.06
N LEU A 176 -6.37 5.66 10.86
CA LEU A 176 -7.34 4.66 10.41
C LEU A 176 -8.44 4.46 11.47
N LYS A 177 -9.74 4.58 11.17
CA LYS A 177 -10.41 4.79 9.86
C LYS A 177 -10.92 6.24 9.73
N THR A 178 -10.28 7.08 8.92
CA THR A 178 -10.74 8.44 8.59
C THR A 178 -11.30 8.47 7.16
N ASP A 179 -12.62 8.50 6.99
CA ASP A 179 -13.26 8.53 5.66
C ASP A 179 -13.61 9.97 5.24
N TYR A 180 -12.91 10.51 4.25
CA TYR A 180 -13.15 11.89 3.80
C TYR A 180 -14.43 12.05 3.00
N THR A 181 -14.94 10.98 2.37
CA THR A 181 -16.22 11.07 1.66
C THR A 181 -17.37 11.37 2.61
N GLU A 182 -17.29 10.84 3.83
CA GLU A 182 -18.25 11.10 4.91
C GLU A 182 -17.97 12.43 5.62
N LEU A 183 -16.70 12.73 5.93
CA LEU A 183 -16.35 13.89 6.76
C LEU A 183 -16.42 15.24 6.03
N ILE A 184 -16.03 15.28 4.75
CA ILE A 184 -15.94 16.52 3.97
C ILE A 184 -16.70 16.47 2.65
N GLY A 185 -17.34 15.33 2.33
CA GLY A 185 -18.13 15.14 1.12
C GLY A 185 -17.31 14.75 -0.11
N TYR A 186 -17.99 14.21 -1.11
CA TYR A 186 -17.37 13.73 -2.35
C TYR A 186 -16.61 14.81 -3.14
N GLY A 187 -17.13 16.04 -3.19
CA GLY A 187 -16.50 17.13 -3.96
C GLY A 187 -15.09 17.45 -3.47
N LEU A 188 -14.95 17.77 -2.19
CA LEU A 188 -13.64 18.04 -1.57
C LEU A 188 -12.74 16.80 -1.53
N THR A 189 -13.32 15.60 -1.42
CA THR A 189 -12.56 14.35 -1.48
C THR A 189 -11.91 14.15 -2.84
N PHE A 190 -12.64 14.35 -3.95
CA PHE A 190 -12.07 14.22 -5.30
C PHE A 190 -11.02 15.27 -5.60
N ILE A 191 -11.21 16.50 -5.10
CA ILE A 191 -10.17 17.53 -5.15
C ILE A 191 -8.90 17.03 -4.44
N ASN A 192 -9.04 16.50 -3.21
CA ASN A 192 -7.90 15.97 -2.46
C ASN A 192 -7.19 14.83 -3.21
N MET A 193 -7.96 13.89 -3.76
CA MET A 193 -7.45 12.77 -4.53
C MET A 193 -6.63 13.24 -5.74
N GLY A 194 -7.12 14.21 -6.51
CA GLY A 194 -6.38 14.75 -7.64
C GLY A 194 -5.11 15.52 -7.22
N ILE A 195 -5.19 16.36 -6.18
CA ILE A 195 -4.02 17.08 -5.64
C ILE A 195 -2.94 16.10 -5.18
N MET A 196 -3.33 15.06 -4.44
CA MET A 196 -2.41 14.03 -3.96
C MET A 196 -1.76 13.24 -5.10
N GLY A 197 -2.52 12.97 -6.17
CA GLY A 197 -1.96 12.38 -7.40
C GLY A 197 -0.88 13.25 -8.03
N LEU A 198 -1.14 14.55 -8.16
CA LEU A 198 -0.16 15.51 -8.69
C LEU A 198 1.07 15.65 -7.78
N ILE A 199 0.90 15.64 -6.45
CA ILE A 199 2.03 15.63 -5.50
C ILE A 199 2.90 14.39 -5.70
N CYS A 200 2.30 13.20 -5.86
CA CYS A 200 3.08 11.99 -6.10
C CYS A 200 3.79 12.04 -7.46
N MET A 201 3.14 12.57 -8.50
CA MET A 201 3.80 12.78 -9.80
C MET A 201 4.95 13.77 -9.72
N PHE A 202 4.79 14.85 -8.96
CA PHE A 202 5.85 15.81 -8.70
C PHE A 202 7.03 15.15 -7.96
N PHE A 203 6.75 14.30 -6.97
CA PHE A 203 7.79 13.54 -6.27
C PHE A 203 8.59 12.66 -7.25
N VAL A 204 7.92 11.92 -8.14
CA VAL A 204 8.60 11.12 -9.18
C VAL A 204 9.46 11.99 -10.10
N PHE A 205 8.93 13.13 -10.55
CA PHE A 205 9.68 14.06 -11.39
C PHE A 205 10.91 14.63 -10.67
N PHE A 206 10.73 15.07 -9.42
CA PHE A 206 11.78 15.64 -8.60
C PHE A 206 12.92 14.66 -8.34
N THR A 207 12.62 13.37 -8.16
CA THR A 207 13.62 12.31 -8.03
C THR A 207 14.10 11.75 -9.38
N SER A 208 13.78 12.38 -10.51
CA SER A 208 14.15 11.92 -11.87
C SER A 208 13.71 10.48 -12.18
N GLY A 209 12.57 10.08 -11.64
CA GLY A 209 12.01 8.74 -11.78
C GLY A 209 11.30 8.47 -13.10
N VAL A 210 11.25 7.19 -13.46
CA VAL A 210 10.53 6.72 -14.66
C VAL A 210 9.18 6.11 -14.27
N PHE A 211 8.07 6.68 -14.75
CA PHE A 211 6.73 6.09 -14.70
C PHE A 211 6.69 4.68 -15.30
N ASN A 212 6.83 3.67 -14.44
CA ASN A 212 6.67 2.26 -14.72
C ASN A 212 5.53 1.69 -13.87
N GLY A 213 5.21 0.39 -14.06
CA GLY A 213 4.14 -0.29 -13.35
C GLY A 213 4.13 -0.04 -11.83
N PRO A 214 5.26 -0.28 -11.14
CA PRO A 214 5.36 -0.01 -9.71
C PRO A 214 5.04 1.41 -9.25
N ILE A 215 5.60 2.40 -9.95
CA ILE A 215 5.36 3.82 -9.64
C ILE A 215 3.89 4.19 -9.90
N ILE A 216 3.31 3.74 -11.00
CA ILE A 216 1.90 3.99 -11.33
C ILE A 216 0.99 3.41 -10.23
N GLY A 217 1.25 2.17 -9.81
CA GLY A 217 0.45 1.56 -8.74
C GLY A 217 0.64 2.22 -7.38
N GLY A 218 1.84 2.74 -7.09
CA GLY A 218 2.09 3.61 -5.95
C GLY A 218 1.20 4.86 -5.97
N ILE A 219 1.25 5.62 -7.05
CA ILE A 219 0.48 6.86 -7.20
C ILE A 219 -1.02 6.58 -7.03
N LEU A 220 -1.55 5.59 -7.77
CA LEU A 220 -2.97 5.25 -7.68
C LEU A 220 -3.38 4.81 -6.28
N THR A 221 -2.52 4.06 -5.57
CA THR A 221 -2.77 3.68 -4.17
C THR A 221 -2.88 4.91 -3.28
N VAL A 222 -1.93 5.85 -3.36
CA VAL A 222 -1.99 7.09 -2.57
C VAL A 222 -3.25 7.89 -2.89
N VAL A 223 -3.61 8.01 -4.17
CA VAL A 223 -4.84 8.68 -4.61
C VAL A 223 -6.07 8.00 -4.02
N GLY A 224 -6.14 6.66 -4.04
CA GLY A 224 -7.21 5.90 -3.42
C GLY A 224 -7.33 6.14 -1.91
N PHE A 225 -6.21 6.14 -1.19
CA PHE A 225 -6.14 6.44 0.24
C PHE A 225 -6.25 7.94 0.55
N SER A 226 -6.25 8.81 -0.45
CA SER A 226 -6.57 10.24 -0.29
C SER A 226 -8.07 10.49 -0.15
N ALA A 227 -8.90 9.44 -0.33
CA ALA A 227 -10.27 9.41 0.18
C ALA A 227 -10.36 8.87 1.63
N PHE A 228 -9.25 8.33 2.16
CA PHE A 228 -9.23 7.53 3.39
C PHE A 228 -7.95 7.76 4.21
N GLY A 229 -7.72 9.01 4.63
CA GLY A 229 -6.67 9.38 5.58
C GLY A 229 -5.47 10.16 5.01
N ASN A 230 -5.16 10.08 3.71
CA ASN A 230 -4.07 10.87 3.14
C ASN A 230 -4.49 12.28 2.72
N HIS A 231 -3.66 13.28 3.02
CA HIS A 231 -3.77 14.63 2.49
C HIS A 231 -2.37 15.30 2.43
N PRO A 232 -2.22 16.45 1.76
CA PRO A 232 -0.90 17.06 1.57
C PRO A 232 -0.06 17.23 2.85
N SER A 233 -0.61 17.81 3.91
CA SER A 233 0.16 18.12 5.13
C SER A 233 0.59 16.89 5.97
N ASN A 234 -0.01 15.72 5.79
CA ASN A 234 0.40 14.50 6.49
C ASN A 234 1.24 13.56 5.60
N SER A 235 1.16 13.70 4.28
CA SER A 235 1.87 12.83 3.33
C SER A 235 3.21 13.40 2.87
N ILE A 236 3.30 14.72 2.63
CA ILE A 236 4.54 15.40 2.23
C ILE A 236 5.68 15.18 3.25
N PRO A 237 5.47 15.28 4.57
CA PRO A 237 6.54 15.05 5.53
C PRO A 237 7.17 13.65 5.40
N ILE A 238 6.36 12.64 5.09
CA ILE A 238 6.86 11.27 4.87
C ILE A 238 7.73 11.21 3.62
N MET A 239 7.28 11.81 2.51
CA MET A 239 8.05 11.86 1.26
C MET A 239 9.39 12.59 1.44
N VAL A 240 9.39 13.70 2.20
CA VAL A 240 10.62 14.43 2.58
C VAL A 240 11.55 13.54 3.39
N GLY A 241 11.02 12.78 4.36
CA GLY A 241 11.79 11.81 5.14
C GLY A 241 12.46 10.75 4.28
N VAL A 242 11.74 10.19 3.31
CA VAL A 242 12.29 9.22 2.36
C VAL A 242 13.33 9.86 1.44
N PHE A 243 13.09 11.08 0.96
CA PHE A 243 14.06 11.82 0.15
C PHE A 243 15.37 12.03 0.91
N PHE A 244 15.33 12.51 2.15
CA PHE A 244 16.53 12.59 2.99
C PHE A 244 17.18 11.22 3.19
N GLY A 245 16.38 10.18 3.38
CA GLY A 245 16.87 8.80 3.42
C GLY A 245 17.67 8.43 2.17
N GLY A 246 17.19 8.77 0.97
CA GLY A 246 17.89 8.48 -0.29
C GLY A 246 19.13 9.35 -0.53
N VAL A 247 19.20 10.53 0.08
CA VAL A 247 20.41 11.38 0.03
C VAL A 247 21.49 10.87 0.99
N PHE A 248 21.12 10.43 2.19
CA PHE A 248 22.08 10.06 3.24
C PHE A 248 22.48 8.57 3.25
N LYS A 249 21.70 7.70 2.61
CA LYS A 249 21.91 6.24 2.66
C LYS A 249 22.43 5.71 1.34
N VAL A 250 22.82 4.44 1.35
CA VAL A 250 23.44 3.74 0.21
C VAL A 250 22.51 3.49 -0.99
N TRP A 251 21.22 3.79 -0.89
CA TRP A 251 20.25 3.50 -1.94
C TRP A 251 20.00 4.72 -2.82
N ASP A 252 20.11 4.51 -4.14
CA ASP A 252 19.84 5.54 -5.12
C ASP A 252 18.36 5.99 -5.09
N ILE A 253 18.15 7.28 -4.84
CA ILE A 253 16.82 7.91 -4.81
C ILE A 253 16.11 7.90 -6.17
N GLN A 254 16.85 7.74 -7.27
CA GLN A 254 16.28 7.63 -8.62
C GLN A 254 15.77 6.22 -8.93
N SER A 255 16.17 5.22 -8.12
CA SER A 255 15.75 3.84 -8.30
C SER A 255 14.25 3.67 -8.04
N THR A 256 13.61 2.79 -8.81
CA THR A 256 12.18 2.49 -8.63
C THR A 256 11.84 2.07 -7.19
N PRO A 257 12.61 1.17 -6.50
CA PRO A 257 12.35 0.81 -5.12
C PRO A 257 12.36 2.01 -4.15
N ALA A 258 13.30 2.95 -4.30
CA ALA A 258 13.38 4.13 -3.43
C ALA A 258 12.22 5.11 -3.69
N ILE A 259 11.84 5.31 -4.95
CA ILE A 259 10.73 6.19 -5.32
C ILE A 259 9.41 5.64 -4.80
N ILE A 260 9.14 4.34 -4.99
CA ILE A 260 7.93 3.72 -4.46
C ILE A 260 7.94 3.69 -2.93
N ALA A 261 9.11 3.64 -2.27
CA ALA A 261 9.22 3.83 -0.83
C ALA A 261 8.75 5.22 -0.38
N GLY A 262 9.01 6.26 -1.17
CA GLY A 262 8.51 7.62 -0.92
C GLY A 262 7.00 7.72 -1.07
N ILE A 263 6.47 7.18 -2.17
CA ILE A 263 5.05 7.25 -2.51
C ILE A 263 4.21 6.40 -1.56
N PHE A 264 4.49 5.11 -1.44
CA PHE A 264 3.75 4.22 -0.54
C PHE A 264 4.08 4.46 0.93
N GLY A 265 5.22 5.09 1.24
CA GLY A 265 5.57 5.48 2.60
C GLY A 265 4.48 6.34 3.25
N THR A 266 3.70 7.08 2.47
CA THR A 266 2.52 7.84 2.93
C THR A 266 1.49 6.99 3.68
N THR A 267 1.60 5.67 3.69
CA THR A 267 0.89 4.84 4.65
C THR A 267 1.09 5.24 6.13
N LEU A 268 2.24 5.87 6.42
CA LEU A 268 2.62 6.44 7.71
C LEU A 268 2.12 7.89 7.89
N ALA A 269 1.36 8.44 6.95
CA ALA A 269 0.80 9.78 7.06
C ALA A 269 0.09 10.06 8.41
N PRO A 270 -0.63 9.12 9.03
CA PRO A 270 -1.18 9.32 10.37
C PRO A 270 -0.15 9.73 11.44
N ILE A 271 1.11 9.29 11.33
CA ILE A 271 2.18 9.69 12.27
C ILE A 271 2.43 11.19 12.14
N ALA A 272 2.58 11.70 10.91
CA ALA A 272 2.75 13.12 10.66
C ALA A 272 1.50 13.92 11.07
N GLY A 273 0.30 13.39 10.81
CA GLY A 273 -0.95 14.04 11.15
C GLY A 273 -1.22 14.14 12.66
N SER A 274 -0.72 13.20 13.48
CA SER A 274 -0.89 13.26 14.94
C SER A 274 0.28 13.90 15.68
N TYR A 275 1.50 13.72 15.20
CA TYR A 275 2.73 14.14 15.90
C TYR A 275 3.50 15.25 15.19
N GLY A 276 2.99 15.75 14.06
CA GLY A 276 3.53 16.89 13.33
C GLY A 276 4.57 16.54 12.27
N PHE A 277 5.05 17.58 11.61
CA PHE A 277 5.93 17.49 10.44
C PHE A 277 7.19 16.65 10.70
N TYR A 278 7.95 16.95 11.75
CA TYR A 278 9.21 16.28 12.05
C TYR A 278 9.06 14.79 12.37
N ALA A 279 7.98 14.42 13.06
CA ALA A 279 7.66 13.01 13.29
C ALA A 279 7.39 12.27 11.97
N GLY A 280 6.72 12.94 11.02
CA GLY A 280 6.54 12.43 9.67
C GLY A 280 7.85 12.25 8.90
N VAL A 281 8.75 13.24 8.96
CA VAL A 281 10.08 13.13 8.34
C VAL A 281 10.86 11.96 8.92
N LEU A 282 10.88 11.80 10.25
CA LEU A 282 11.52 10.65 10.90
C LEU A 282 10.89 9.33 10.45
N ALA A 283 9.56 9.25 10.38
CA ALA A 283 8.84 8.06 9.93
C ALA A 283 9.21 7.68 8.49
N GLY A 284 9.25 8.65 7.57
CA GLY A 284 9.69 8.43 6.20
C GLY A 284 11.16 7.99 6.12
N PHE A 285 12.03 8.63 6.89
CA PHE A 285 13.45 8.29 6.93
C PHE A 285 13.67 6.84 7.38
N LEU A 286 12.99 6.40 8.45
CA LEU A 286 13.06 5.02 8.95
C LEU A 286 12.39 4.03 8.00
N HIS A 287 11.25 4.41 7.40
CA HIS A 287 10.53 3.59 6.43
C HIS A 287 11.42 3.15 5.26
N LEU A 288 12.22 4.06 4.70
CA LEU A 288 13.16 3.71 3.63
C LEU A 288 14.13 2.60 4.07
N SER A 289 14.67 2.65 5.29
CA SER A 289 15.55 1.58 5.79
C SER A 289 14.86 0.23 5.87
N VAL A 290 13.62 0.21 6.36
CA VAL A 290 12.88 -1.05 6.54
C VAL A 290 12.51 -1.65 5.18
N VAL A 291 11.94 -0.85 4.28
CA VAL A 291 11.42 -1.36 3.00
C VAL A 291 12.51 -1.89 2.07
N MET A 292 13.69 -1.27 2.10
CA MET A 292 14.82 -1.69 1.26
C MET A 292 15.47 -2.99 1.73
N ASN A 293 15.17 -3.47 2.95
CA ASN A 293 15.72 -4.72 3.49
C ASN A 293 14.69 -5.84 3.60
N ILE A 294 13.43 -5.51 3.88
CA ILE A 294 12.44 -6.53 4.29
C ILE A 294 11.95 -7.43 3.14
N GLY A 295 12.15 -7.03 1.88
CA GLY A 295 11.74 -7.78 0.70
C GLY A 295 12.29 -9.21 0.66
N TRP A 296 13.53 -9.40 1.14
CA TRP A 296 14.19 -10.71 1.26
C TRP A 296 13.57 -11.60 2.34
N VAL A 297 13.09 -10.98 3.43
CA VAL A 297 12.55 -11.71 4.59
C VAL A 297 11.24 -12.40 4.24
N HIS A 298 10.39 -11.74 3.46
CA HIS A 298 9.13 -12.32 2.95
C HIS A 298 9.27 -12.93 1.54
N GLY A 299 10.49 -13.02 0.99
CA GLY A 299 10.77 -13.66 -0.30
C GLY A 299 10.06 -13.04 -1.51
N GLY A 300 9.75 -11.74 -1.48
CA GLY A 300 9.02 -11.07 -2.58
C GLY A 300 7.54 -11.47 -2.72
N THR A 301 7.00 -12.31 -1.81
CA THR A 301 5.61 -12.81 -1.90
C THR A 301 4.53 -11.77 -1.58
N ASN A 302 4.89 -10.70 -0.86
CA ASN A 302 3.98 -9.61 -0.51
C ASN A 302 4.18 -8.41 -1.44
N LEU A 303 3.23 -8.18 -2.34
CA LEU A 303 3.25 -6.99 -3.20
C LEU A 303 3.07 -5.69 -2.41
N TYR A 304 2.44 -5.73 -1.24
CA TYR A 304 2.23 -4.56 -0.37
C TYR A 304 3.37 -4.41 0.65
N ASN A 305 4.60 -4.60 0.19
CA ASN A 305 5.83 -4.52 0.99
C ASN A 305 5.93 -3.21 1.80
N ASN A 306 5.52 -2.09 1.21
CA ASN A 306 5.50 -0.79 1.89
C ASN A 306 4.47 -0.72 3.03
N GLY A 307 3.33 -1.41 2.89
CA GLY A 307 2.38 -1.53 4.00
C GLY A 307 2.93 -2.37 5.15
N PHE A 308 3.76 -3.36 4.85
CA PHE A 308 4.50 -4.13 5.85
C PHE A 308 5.56 -3.30 6.56
N SER A 309 6.40 -2.63 5.78
CA SER A 309 7.44 -1.75 6.29
C SER A 309 6.87 -0.61 7.13
N GLY A 310 5.80 0.04 6.64
CA GLY A 310 5.09 1.09 7.35
C GLY A 310 4.44 0.59 8.63
N GLY A 311 3.86 -0.61 8.64
CA GLY A 311 3.32 -1.20 9.86
C GLY A 311 4.38 -1.43 10.93
N LEU A 312 5.56 -1.96 10.57
CA LEU A 312 6.67 -2.13 11.50
C LEU A 312 7.16 -0.79 12.07
N VAL A 313 7.35 0.22 11.20
CA VAL A 313 7.77 1.56 11.64
C VAL A 313 6.71 2.20 12.54
N ALA A 314 5.43 2.12 12.17
CA ALA A 314 4.34 2.66 12.96
C ALA A 314 4.25 1.98 14.34
N SER A 315 4.41 0.66 14.41
CA SER A 315 4.39 -0.10 15.67
C SER A 315 5.54 0.27 16.62
N ILE A 316 6.66 0.78 16.11
CA ILE A 316 7.77 1.27 16.93
C ILE A 316 7.54 2.74 17.33
N LEU A 317 7.20 3.60 16.37
CA LEU A 317 7.11 5.04 16.59
C LEU A 317 5.90 5.45 17.42
N PHE A 318 4.74 4.81 17.21
CA PHE A 318 3.52 5.12 17.96
C PHE A 318 3.72 5.06 19.48
N PRO A 319 4.15 3.92 20.08
CA PRO A 319 4.30 3.84 21.53
C PRO A 319 5.39 4.77 22.06
N LEU A 320 6.47 4.98 21.28
CA LEU A 320 7.53 5.90 21.64
C LEU A 320 7.02 7.35 21.76
N PHE A 321 6.29 7.83 20.74
CA PHE A 321 5.73 9.19 20.76
C PHE A 321 4.65 9.35 21.83
N GLU A 322 3.80 8.36 22.06
CA GLU A 322 2.83 8.41 23.16
C GLU A 322 3.52 8.50 24.53
N SER A 323 4.61 7.76 24.73
CA SER A 323 5.39 7.84 25.97
C SER A 323 5.99 9.22 26.21
N LEU A 324 6.36 9.93 25.15
CA LEU A 324 6.92 11.28 25.24
C LEU A 324 5.83 12.34 25.45
N ARG A 325 4.61 12.10 24.96
CA ARG A 325 3.46 13.01 25.10
C ARG A 325 2.77 12.94 26.46
N LYS A 326 2.93 11.84 27.19
CA LYS A 326 2.35 11.64 28.54
C LYS A 326 3.19 12.28 29.67
N LYS A 327 4.00 13.29 29.36
CA LYS A 327 4.67 14.17 30.33
C LYS A 327 4.10 15.57 30.21
#